data_AF-A0A9C8E153-F1
#
_entry.id   AF-A0A9C8E153-F1
#
_cell.length_a   1.000
_cell.length_b   1.000
_cell.length_c   1.000
_cell.angle_alpha   90.00
_cell.angle_beta   90.00
_cell.angle_gamma   90.00
#
_symmetry.space_group_name_H-M   'P 1'
#
loop_
_entity.id
_entity.type
_entity.pdbx_description
1 polymer ?
#
loop_
_entity_poly.entity_id
_entity_poly.type
_entity_poly.pdbx_seq_one_letter_code
_entity_poly.pdbx_strand_id
1 'polypeptide(L)'
;MTDNDNIHFLGIRHHGPGSARSLLKALHQIQPDAILLEGPSEAESLLPLATHEEMRPPVALLIYETDNLSNTVFYPFADFSPEWQAIHYAHKTNIHLSFMDLPQVHQMALRKSHNGSDDNQATEIGAETPDNAEIIAHTDPLNLLAQAVGFSDGERWWEYMVEQRQSGSLDLFTGIQEAMTALREEIGDSEDEFHQQREILREAWMRKTLRATLKAGYERIAVICGAWHVPALAQKTTAKEDNALLKGLPKSKVQTTWVPWSNSRLTYFSGYGAGISSPGWYQHLWECNAETGTRARKVASGWLTKIAHHLRDEGIDASTASVIESVRVAETLAALRDKPLPDLDELNESAL
;
A
#
# COMPACT_ATOMS: atom_id res chain seq x y z
N MET A 1 22.86 22.97 7.48
CA MET A 1 22.00 21.91 6.90
C MET A 1 21.18 21.40 8.05
N THR A 2 19.87 21.62 7.99
CA THR A 2 18.96 21.13 9.04
C THR A 2 18.88 19.60 8.93
N ASP A 3 18.81 18.89 10.06
CA ASP A 3 18.73 17.42 10.15
C ASP A 3 17.64 16.76 9.26
N ASN A 4 16.70 17.54 8.71
CA ASN A 4 15.60 17.06 7.86
C ASN A 4 15.89 17.00 6.35
N ASP A 5 16.97 17.61 5.84
CA ASP A 5 17.18 17.69 4.37
C ASP A 5 17.51 16.33 3.73
N ASN A 6 17.87 15.33 4.55
CA ASN A 6 18.27 14.00 4.08
C ASN A 6 17.25 12.89 4.42
N ILE A 7 16.09 13.25 4.95
CA ILE A 7 15.00 12.30 5.22
C ILE A 7 13.95 12.48 4.12
N HIS A 8 13.69 11.41 3.38
CA HIS A 8 12.75 11.42 2.27
C HIS A 8 11.52 10.59 2.63
N PHE A 9 10.40 11.26 2.88
CA PHE A 9 9.12 10.58 3.13
C PHE A 9 8.44 10.23 1.80
N LEU A 10 8.25 8.94 1.58
CA LEU A 10 7.67 8.36 0.37
C LEU A 10 6.34 7.71 0.76
N GLY A 11 5.31 8.56 0.86
CA GLY A 11 3.95 8.15 1.16
C GLY A 11 3.33 7.35 0.02
N ILE A 12 2.89 6.13 0.28
CA ILE A 12 2.37 5.21 -0.72
C ILE A 12 0.93 4.79 -0.40
N ARG A 13 0.25 4.26 -1.42
CA ARG A 13 -0.86 3.33 -1.25
C ARG A 13 -0.33 1.92 -1.52
N HIS A 14 -0.69 0.99 -0.64
CA HIS A 14 -0.36 -0.42 -0.79
C HIS A 14 -0.89 -0.95 -2.14
N HIS A 15 -0.16 -1.87 -2.77
CA HIS A 15 -0.59 -2.53 -4.02
C HIS A 15 -0.87 -1.61 -5.23
N GLY A 16 -0.28 -0.41 -5.27
CA GLY A 16 -0.35 0.50 -6.42
C GLY A 16 0.82 0.35 -7.41
N PRO A 17 0.61 -0.08 -8.68
CA PRO A 17 1.69 -0.26 -9.65
C PRO A 17 2.36 1.06 -10.08
N GLY A 18 1.60 2.16 -10.15
CA GLY A 18 2.11 3.50 -10.36
C GLY A 18 2.90 3.99 -9.17
N SER A 19 2.37 3.82 -7.95
CA SER A 19 3.09 4.10 -6.70
C SER A 19 4.42 3.34 -6.63
N ALA A 20 4.43 2.05 -6.99
CA ALA A 20 5.64 1.22 -7.00
C ALA A 20 6.69 1.72 -8.02
N ARG A 21 6.25 2.13 -9.21
CA ARG A 21 7.15 2.74 -10.21
C ARG A 21 7.72 4.08 -9.75
N SER A 22 6.88 4.94 -9.16
CA SER A 22 7.31 6.24 -8.64
C SER A 22 8.27 6.09 -7.47
N LEU A 23 8.01 5.12 -6.59
CA LEU A 23 8.89 4.75 -5.49
C LEU A 23 10.26 4.30 -5.99
N LEU A 24 10.32 3.36 -6.95
CA LEU A 24 11.59 2.92 -7.53
C LEU A 24 12.37 4.07 -8.17
N LYS A 25 11.69 4.96 -8.93
CA LYS A 25 12.31 6.16 -9.50
C LYS A 25 12.87 7.07 -8.40
N ALA A 26 12.12 7.29 -7.32
CA ALA A 26 12.56 8.10 -6.19
C ALA A 26 13.78 7.47 -5.49
N LEU A 27 13.76 6.17 -5.21
CA LEU A 27 14.89 5.46 -4.60
C LEU A 27 16.16 5.55 -5.46
N HIS A 28 16.03 5.41 -6.79
CA HIS A 28 17.15 5.60 -7.71
C HIS A 28 17.70 7.03 -7.73
N GLN A 29 16.84 8.03 -7.53
CA GLN A 29 17.26 9.44 -7.48
C GLN A 29 17.87 9.81 -6.13
N ILE A 30 17.29 9.35 -5.01
CA ILE A 30 17.76 9.63 -3.65
C ILE A 30 19.08 8.91 -3.37
N GLN A 31 19.20 7.66 -3.85
CA GLN A 31 20.27 6.73 -3.48
C GLN A 31 20.45 6.63 -1.95
N PRO A 32 19.42 6.18 -1.21
CA PRO A 32 19.46 6.15 0.24
C PRO A 32 20.52 5.15 0.73
N ASP A 33 21.06 5.41 1.93
CA ASP A 33 21.90 4.47 2.67
C ASP A 33 21.11 3.59 3.66
N ALA A 34 19.86 3.99 3.97
CA ALA A 34 18.89 3.18 4.70
C ALA A 34 17.45 3.38 4.19
N ILE A 35 16.67 2.31 4.23
CA ILE A 35 15.22 2.30 4.02
C ILE A 35 14.53 1.93 5.34
N LEU A 36 13.58 2.77 5.76
CA LEU A 36 12.63 2.46 6.83
C LEU A 36 11.29 2.15 6.19
N LEU A 37 10.88 0.89 6.26
CA LEU A 37 9.66 0.40 5.63
C LEU A 37 8.57 0.19 6.68
N GLU A 38 7.36 0.67 6.42
CA GLU A 38 6.20 0.32 7.23
C GLU A 38 5.94 -1.18 7.16
N GLY A 39 6.03 -1.81 8.32
CA GLY A 39 5.81 -3.23 8.48
C GLY A 39 6.25 -3.69 9.87
N PRO A 40 5.97 -4.96 10.21
CA PRO A 40 6.19 -5.49 11.55
C PRO A 40 7.63 -5.93 11.76
N SER A 41 8.28 -5.42 12.81
CA SER A 41 9.67 -5.76 13.17
C SER A 41 9.91 -7.27 13.33
N GLU A 42 8.89 -8.04 13.71
CA GLU A 42 8.97 -9.49 13.88
C GLU A 42 9.23 -10.25 12.58
N ALA A 43 8.96 -9.62 11.43
CA ALA A 43 9.21 -10.19 10.11
C ALA A 43 10.58 -9.83 9.52
N GLU A 44 11.40 -9.01 10.18
CA GLU A 44 12.71 -8.58 9.62
C GLU A 44 13.62 -9.76 9.29
N SER A 45 13.63 -10.78 10.15
CA SER A 45 14.44 -12.00 9.93
C SER A 45 14.02 -12.81 8.69
N LEU A 46 12.82 -12.57 8.16
CA LEU A 46 12.27 -13.23 6.99
C LEU A 46 12.49 -12.45 5.69
N LEU A 47 12.99 -11.20 5.76
CA LEU A 47 13.29 -10.38 4.59
C LEU A 47 14.20 -11.06 3.56
N PRO A 48 15.25 -11.82 3.95
CA PRO A 48 16.10 -12.51 2.98
C PRO A 48 15.35 -13.56 2.13
N LEU A 49 14.22 -14.08 2.61
CA LEU A 49 13.40 -15.03 1.85
C LEU A 49 12.56 -14.34 0.77
N ALA A 50 12.19 -13.07 0.97
CA ALA A 50 11.43 -12.29 -0.01
C ALA A 50 12.18 -12.17 -1.34
N THR A 51 13.52 -12.15 -1.30
CA THR A 51 14.36 -11.99 -2.49
C THR A 51 14.90 -13.30 -3.06
N HIS A 52 14.44 -14.44 -2.54
CA HIS A 52 14.78 -15.76 -3.08
C HIS A 52 14.09 -15.99 -4.44
N GLU A 53 14.78 -16.64 -5.39
CA GLU A 53 14.28 -16.81 -6.78
C GLU A 53 12.96 -17.59 -6.88
N GLU A 54 12.71 -18.49 -5.92
CA GLU A 54 11.47 -19.28 -5.85
C GLU A 54 10.33 -18.55 -5.13
N MET A 55 10.59 -17.41 -4.48
CA MET A 55 9.55 -16.62 -3.81
C MET A 55 8.80 -15.79 -4.85
N ARG A 56 7.61 -16.27 -5.24
CA ARG A 56 6.78 -15.65 -6.29
C ARG A 56 5.49 -15.11 -5.71
N PRO A 57 5.29 -13.78 -5.71
CA PRO A 57 4.00 -13.20 -5.35
C PRO A 57 2.85 -13.73 -6.24
N PRO A 58 1.61 -13.73 -5.72
CA PRO A 58 1.20 -13.17 -4.45
C PRO A 58 1.57 -14.05 -3.24
N VAL A 59 2.16 -13.42 -2.22
CA VAL A 59 2.55 -14.03 -0.94
C VAL A 59 2.11 -13.12 0.19
N ALA A 60 2.07 -13.62 1.42
CA ALA A 60 1.80 -12.78 2.60
C ALA A 60 2.76 -13.11 3.73
N LEU A 61 3.19 -12.08 4.48
CA LEU A 61 3.72 -12.29 5.83
C LEU A 61 2.54 -12.60 6.74
N LEU A 62 2.57 -13.77 7.33
CA LEU A 62 1.64 -14.23 8.35
C LEU A 62 2.26 -13.99 9.72
N ILE A 63 1.54 -13.28 10.59
CA ILE A 63 1.89 -13.10 11.99
C ILE A 63 0.71 -13.56 12.84
N TYR A 64 0.97 -14.46 13.80
CA TYR A 64 -0.07 -15.05 14.63
C TYR A 64 0.38 -15.17 16.09
N GLU A 65 -0.58 -15.10 17.02
CA GLU A 65 -0.34 -15.36 18.44
C GLU A 65 -0.19 -16.88 18.67
N THR A 66 0.92 -17.31 19.28
CA THR A 66 1.21 -18.76 19.46
C THR A 66 0.18 -19.47 20.32
N ASP A 67 -0.44 -18.73 21.24
CA ASP A 67 -1.38 -19.24 22.22
C ASP A 67 -2.84 -19.03 21.76
N ASN A 68 -3.07 -18.29 20.66
CA ASN A 68 -4.38 -18.08 20.05
C ASN A 68 -4.27 -17.84 18.54
N LEU A 69 -4.39 -18.90 17.74
CA LEU A 69 -4.24 -18.84 16.28
C LEU A 69 -5.33 -18.01 15.57
N SER A 70 -6.49 -17.78 16.20
CA SER A 70 -7.52 -16.92 15.57
C SER A 70 -7.10 -15.45 15.57
N ASN A 71 -6.24 -15.06 16.51
CA ASN A 71 -5.58 -13.77 16.51
C ASN A 71 -4.37 -13.84 15.55
N THR A 72 -4.63 -13.45 14.30
CA THR A 72 -3.69 -13.50 13.18
C THR A 72 -3.84 -12.24 12.32
N VAL A 73 -2.73 -11.78 11.74
CA VAL A 73 -2.69 -10.73 10.72
C VAL A 73 -1.89 -11.16 9.50
N PHE A 74 -2.31 -10.70 8.33
CA PHE A 74 -1.65 -10.94 7.06
C PHE A 74 -1.20 -9.61 6.47
N TYR A 75 0.04 -9.58 5.97
CA TYR A 75 0.57 -8.50 5.15
C TYR A 75 0.78 -9.05 3.74
N PRO A 76 -0.21 -8.90 2.86
CA PRO A 76 -0.10 -9.39 1.49
C PRO A 76 0.93 -8.57 0.70
N PHE A 77 1.56 -9.23 -0.27
CA PHE A 77 2.44 -8.65 -1.26
C PHE A 77 2.14 -9.26 -2.63
N ALA A 78 2.03 -8.39 -3.62
CA ALA A 78 2.07 -8.67 -5.05
C ALA A 78 3.33 -8.06 -5.67
N ASP A 79 3.71 -8.47 -6.88
CA ASP A 79 4.86 -7.90 -7.60
C ASP A 79 4.79 -6.38 -7.73
N PHE A 80 3.59 -5.83 -7.86
CA PHE A 80 3.34 -4.40 -7.99
C PHE A 80 3.17 -3.65 -6.67
N SER A 81 3.44 -4.29 -5.53
CA SER A 81 3.38 -3.62 -4.22
C SER A 81 4.63 -2.76 -4.04
N PRO A 82 4.49 -1.46 -3.71
CA PRO A 82 5.65 -0.60 -3.50
C PRO A 82 6.63 -1.15 -2.43
N GLU A 83 6.11 -1.78 -1.38
CA GLU A 83 6.87 -2.40 -0.29
C GLU A 83 7.67 -3.59 -0.79
N TRP A 84 7.08 -4.44 -1.62
CA TRP A 84 7.76 -5.56 -2.27
C TRP A 84 8.94 -5.04 -3.11
N GLN A 85 8.69 -4.00 -3.89
CA GLN A 85 9.72 -3.34 -4.70
C GLN A 85 10.82 -2.69 -3.84
N ALA A 86 10.49 -2.11 -2.68
CA ALA A 86 11.46 -1.56 -1.75
C ALA A 86 12.39 -2.64 -1.17
N ILE A 87 11.83 -3.80 -0.79
CA ILE A 87 12.60 -4.95 -0.29
C ILE A 87 13.58 -5.46 -1.35
N HIS A 88 13.11 -5.66 -2.59
CA HIS A 88 13.97 -6.07 -3.69
C HIS A 88 15.03 -5.02 -4.04
N TYR A 89 14.68 -3.73 -4.01
CA TYR A 89 15.64 -2.64 -4.24
C TYR A 89 16.75 -2.66 -3.19
N ALA A 90 16.38 -2.76 -1.91
CA ALA A 90 17.34 -2.77 -0.80
C ALA A 90 18.33 -3.92 -0.91
N HIS A 91 17.82 -5.13 -1.21
CA HIS A 91 18.66 -6.31 -1.42
C HIS A 91 19.60 -6.15 -2.62
N LYS A 92 19.07 -5.72 -3.77
CA LYS A 92 19.84 -5.55 -5.01
C LYS A 92 20.94 -4.49 -4.88
N THR A 93 20.71 -3.45 -4.08
CA THR A 93 21.67 -2.36 -3.86
C THR A 93 22.51 -2.53 -2.59
N ASN A 94 22.26 -3.59 -1.82
CA ASN A 94 22.94 -3.91 -0.57
C ASN A 94 22.92 -2.75 0.46
N ILE A 95 21.76 -2.11 0.60
CA ILE A 95 21.53 -1.04 1.59
C ILE A 95 20.73 -1.57 2.78
N HIS A 96 20.83 -0.88 3.91
CA HIS A 96 20.10 -1.28 5.11
C HIS A 96 18.59 -1.10 4.90
N LEU A 97 17.80 -2.10 5.29
CA LEU A 97 16.35 -2.01 5.38
C LEU A 97 15.92 -2.52 6.75
N SER A 98 15.07 -1.77 7.42
CA SER A 98 14.42 -2.18 8.66
C SER A 98 12.93 -1.82 8.64
N PHE A 99 12.14 -2.63 9.32
CA PHE A 99 10.74 -2.34 9.55
C PHE A 99 10.60 -1.29 10.67
N MET A 100 9.63 -0.38 10.54
CA MET A 100 9.49 0.74 11.46
C MET A 100 8.12 0.89 12.13
N ASP A 101 7.17 0.01 11.87
CA ASP A 101 5.84 0.09 12.47
C ASP A 101 5.81 -0.44 13.92
N LEU A 102 4.74 -0.14 14.67
CA LEU A 102 4.51 -0.70 15.99
C LEU A 102 4.55 -2.24 15.90
N PRO A 103 5.36 -2.93 16.72
CA PRO A 103 5.45 -4.39 16.67
C PRO A 103 4.10 -5.06 16.89
N GLN A 104 3.85 -6.14 16.16
CA GLN A 104 2.60 -6.90 16.28
C GLN A 104 2.43 -7.52 17.67
N VAL A 105 3.51 -7.79 18.41
CA VAL A 105 3.40 -8.18 19.84
C VAL A 105 2.58 -7.18 20.66
N HIS A 106 2.63 -5.89 20.32
CA HIS A 106 1.86 -4.84 20.99
C HIS A 106 0.48 -4.65 20.36
N GLN A 107 0.41 -4.59 19.03
CA GLN A 107 -0.87 -4.39 18.31
C GLN A 107 -1.89 -5.50 18.63
N MET A 108 -1.47 -6.77 18.57
CA MET A 108 -2.34 -7.92 18.85
C MET A 108 -2.79 -7.96 20.31
N ALA A 109 -1.93 -7.56 21.24
CA ALA A 109 -2.27 -7.51 22.67
C ALA A 109 -3.26 -6.37 22.98
N LEU A 110 -3.14 -5.22 22.31
CA LEU A 110 -4.06 -4.10 22.43
C LEU A 110 -5.44 -4.47 21.88
N ARG A 111 -5.52 -5.10 20.70
CA ARG A 111 -6.77 -5.60 20.12
C ARG A 111 -7.44 -6.64 21.03
N LYS A 112 -6.68 -7.57 21.59
CA LYS A 112 -7.18 -8.54 22.59
C LYS A 112 -7.77 -7.86 23.83
N SER A 113 -7.14 -6.78 24.28
CA SER A 113 -7.61 -6.01 25.44
C SER A 113 -8.89 -5.22 25.13
N HIS A 114 -9.04 -4.78 23.88
CA HIS A 114 -10.22 -4.03 23.41
C HIS A 114 -11.43 -4.94 23.16
N ASN A 115 -11.24 -6.06 22.47
CA ASN A 115 -12.34 -6.95 22.05
C ASN A 115 -12.91 -7.83 23.18
N GLY A 116 -12.28 -7.83 24.36
CA GLY A 116 -12.65 -8.70 25.49
C GLY A 116 -12.24 -10.17 25.29
N SER A 117 -12.22 -10.96 26.37
CA SER A 117 -11.77 -12.36 26.40
C SER A 117 -12.80 -13.37 25.87
N ASP A 118 -13.62 -13.02 24.86
CA ASP A 118 -14.54 -13.98 24.24
C ASP A 118 -13.83 -14.74 23.11
N ASP A 119 -13.29 -15.90 23.48
CA ASP A 119 -12.55 -16.89 22.66
C ASP A 119 -13.39 -17.56 21.54
N ASN A 120 -14.50 -16.96 21.09
CA ASN A 120 -15.47 -17.59 20.19
C ASN A 120 -15.65 -16.88 18.84
N GLN A 121 -14.64 -16.16 18.37
CA GLN A 121 -14.52 -15.87 16.94
C GLN A 121 -13.27 -16.55 16.41
N ALA A 122 -13.42 -17.83 16.08
CA ALA A 122 -12.55 -18.46 15.09
C ALA A 122 -12.78 -17.70 13.77
N THR A 123 -11.91 -16.72 13.51
CA THR A 123 -11.86 -16.01 12.24
C THR A 123 -11.56 -17.02 11.15
N GLU A 124 -12.59 -17.43 10.41
CA GLU A 124 -12.39 -18.07 9.13
C GLU A 124 -11.45 -17.19 8.30
N ILE A 125 -10.42 -17.81 7.73
CA ILE A 125 -9.47 -17.17 6.84
C ILE A 125 -10.27 -16.54 5.68
N GLY A 126 -10.51 -15.24 5.73
CA GLY A 126 -11.24 -14.51 4.69
C GLY A 126 -12.73 -14.25 4.97
N ALA A 127 -13.24 -14.46 6.19
CA ALA A 127 -14.53 -13.88 6.59
C ALA A 127 -14.30 -12.47 7.14
N GLU A 128 -15.05 -11.49 6.62
CA GLU A 128 -15.13 -10.13 7.16
C GLU A 128 -15.41 -10.23 8.67
N THR A 129 -14.42 -9.86 9.50
CA THR A 129 -14.72 -9.58 10.90
C THR A 129 -15.48 -8.25 10.97
N PRO A 130 -16.43 -8.10 11.90
CA PRO A 130 -17.06 -6.81 12.18
C PRO A 130 -16.03 -5.68 12.34
N ASP A 131 -14.88 -5.97 12.96
CA ASP A 131 -13.74 -5.02 13.09
C ASP A 131 -13.15 -4.55 11.75
N ASN A 132 -13.11 -5.38 10.71
CA ASN A 132 -12.60 -4.97 9.39
C ASN A 132 -13.67 -4.17 8.65
N ALA A 133 -14.95 -4.49 8.85
CA ALA A 133 -16.07 -3.70 8.33
C ALA A 133 -16.19 -2.33 9.02
N GLU A 134 -15.82 -2.21 10.30
CA GLU A 134 -15.74 -0.92 11.01
C GLU A 134 -14.56 -0.07 10.53
N ILE A 135 -13.40 -0.67 10.19
CA ILE A 135 -12.31 0.04 9.49
C ILE A 135 -12.78 0.57 8.11
N ILE A 136 -13.68 -0.14 7.44
CA ILE A 136 -14.27 0.24 6.14
C ILE A 136 -15.43 1.25 6.30
N ALA A 137 -16.06 1.34 7.48
CA ALA A 137 -17.16 2.26 7.76
C ALA A 137 -16.71 3.70 8.01
N HIS A 138 -15.41 3.91 8.26
CA HIS A 138 -14.83 5.25 8.27
C HIS A 138 -14.82 5.80 6.85
N THR A 139 -15.36 7.02 6.68
CA THR A 139 -15.31 7.71 5.39
C THR A 139 -13.85 7.84 5.00
N ASP A 140 -13.42 7.13 3.95
CA ASP A 140 -12.05 7.24 3.42
C ASP A 140 -11.70 8.74 3.30
N PRO A 141 -10.69 9.25 4.03
CA PRO A 141 -10.30 10.65 4.00
C PRO A 141 -10.10 11.19 2.59
N LEU A 142 -9.66 10.35 1.66
CA LEU A 142 -9.45 10.72 0.26
C LEU A 142 -10.75 11.08 -0.46
N ASN A 143 -11.92 10.66 0.05
CA ASN A 143 -13.21 11.07 -0.48
C ASN A 143 -13.41 12.60 -0.41
N LEU A 144 -12.85 13.29 0.58
CA LEU A 144 -12.93 14.76 0.66
C LEU A 144 -12.17 15.41 -0.51
N LEU A 145 -10.98 14.89 -0.83
CA LEU A 145 -10.21 15.35 -2.00
C LEU A 145 -10.96 15.01 -3.28
N ALA A 146 -11.49 13.79 -3.39
CA ALA A 146 -12.26 13.35 -4.54
C ALA A 146 -13.46 14.28 -4.81
N GLN A 147 -14.26 14.57 -3.79
CA GLN A 147 -15.42 15.45 -3.89
C GLN A 147 -15.02 16.88 -4.30
N ALA A 148 -13.93 17.41 -3.75
CA ALA A 148 -13.44 18.75 -4.06
C ALA A 148 -13.06 18.93 -5.54
N VAL A 149 -12.62 17.87 -6.22
CA VAL A 149 -12.26 17.87 -7.65
C VAL A 149 -13.27 17.14 -8.54
N GLY A 150 -14.41 16.68 -8.00
CA GLY A 150 -15.51 16.10 -8.76
C GLY A 150 -15.39 14.61 -9.09
N PHE A 151 -14.52 13.87 -8.42
CA PHE A 151 -14.48 12.41 -8.46
C PHE A 151 -15.55 11.80 -7.53
N SER A 152 -16.01 10.59 -7.86
CA SER A 152 -17.03 9.90 -7.05
C SER A 152 -16.49 9.37 -5.72
N ASP A 153 -15.20 9.06 -5.65
CA ASP A 153 -14.56 8.42 -4.51
C ASP A 153 -13.03 8.63 -4.53
N GLY A 154 -12.41 8.45 -3.36
CA GLY A 154 -10.98 8.59 -3.10
C GLY A 154 -10.12 7.63 -3.92
N GLU A 155 -10.64 6.44 -4.21
CA GLU A 155 -9.97 5.41 -5.00
C GLU A 155 -9.73 5.87 -6.44
N ARG A 156 -10.77 6.36 -7.12
CA ARG A 156 -10.64 6.93 -8.47
C ARG A 156 -9.78 8.19 -8.49
N TRP A 157 -9.88 9.00 -7.45
CA TRP A 157 -9.00 10.17 -7.31
C TRP A 157 -7.53 9.75 -7.22
N TRP A 158 -7.21 8.77 -6.38
CA TRP A 158 -5.84 8.25 -6.22
C TRP A 158 -5.32 7.63 -7.51
N GLU A 159 -6.13 6.78 -8.17
CA GLU A 159 -5.78 6.15 -9.43
C GLU A 159 -5.39 7.20 -10.48
N TYR A 160 -6.21 8.23 -10.64
CA TYR A 160 -5.97 9.31 -11.60
C TYR A 160 -4.77 10.19 -11.24
N MET A 161 -4.72 10.70 -10.01
CA MET A 161 -3.74 11.71 -9.59
C MET A 161 -2.35 11.13 -9.31
N VAL A 162 -2.28 9.85 -8.90
CA VAL A 162 -1.07 9.19 -8.44
C VAL A 162 -0.68 8.02 -9.35
N GLU A 163 -1.54 7.02 -9.52
CA GLU A 163 -1.15 5.76 -10.19
C GLU A 163 -0.91 5.93 -11.70
N GLN A 164 -1.69 6.80 -12.34
CA GLN A 164 -1.60 7.06 -13.77
C GLN A 164 -0.55 8.13 -14.14
N ARG A 165 0.05 8.80 -13.15
CA ARG A 165 1.01 9.88 -13.38
C ARG A 165 2.33 9.33 -13.91
N GLN A 166 2.77 9.86 -15.06
CA GLN A 166 3.98 9.37 -15.75
C GLN A 166 5.24 10.18 -15.37
N SER A 167 5.04 11.42 -14.92
CA SER A 167 6.07 12.42 -14.65
C SER A 167 6.03 12.85 -13.18
N GLY A 168 6.98 12.35 -12.40
CA GLY A 168 7.18 12.72 -11.00
C GLY A 168 7.82 11.57 -10.22
N SER A 169 9.04 11.78 -9.70
CA SER A 169 9.65 10.89 -8.71
C SER A 169 9.43 11.48 -7.32
N LEU A 170 10.06 12.61 -7.02
CA LEU A 170 10.02 13.24 -5.69
C LEU A 170 8.87 14.23 -5.52
N ASP A 171 8.58 15.06 -6.52
CA ASP A 171 7.49 16.06 -6.45
C ASP A 171 6.12 15.41 -6.22
N LEU A 172 5.94 14.16 -6.66
CA LEU A 172 4.74 13.38 -6.38
C LEU A 172 4.58 13.16 -4.87
N PHE A 173 5.63 12.71 -4.19
CA PHE A 173 5.58 12.44 -2.76
C PHE A 173 5.43 13.71 -1.94
N THR A 174 6.03 14.83 -2.39
CA THR A 174 5.76 16.15 -1.80
C THR A 174 4.29 16.52 -1.90
N GLY A 175 3.68 16.38 -3.09
CA GLY A 175 2.26 16.65 -3.28
C GLY A 175 1.34 15.72 -2.47
N ILE A 176 1.70 14.44 -2.34
CA ILE A 176 1.00 13.49 -1.46
C ILE A 176 1.09 13.95 0.00
N GLN A 177 2.27 14.33 0.47
CA GLN A 177 2.46 14.84 1.83
C GLN A 177 1.62 16.09 2.09
N GLU A 178 1.59 17.05 1.16
CA GLU A 178 0.75 18.25 1.26
C GLU A 178 -0.73 17.90 1.33
N ALA A 179 -1.20 17.00 0.47
CA ALA A 179 -2.59 16.55 0.45
C ALA A 179 -3.00 15.85 1.77
N MET A 180 -2.16 14.94 2.29
CA MET A 180 -2.42 14.26 3.56
C MET A 180 -2.36 15.21 4.76
N THR A 181 -1.49 16.23 4.71
CA THR A 181 -1.42 17.25 5.75
C THR A 181 -2.72 18.05 5.79
N ALA A 182 -3.19 18.53 4.65
CA ALA A 182 -4.47 19.26 4.55
C ALA A 182 -5.66 18.41 5.01
N LEU A 183 -5.70 17.12 4.64
CA LEU A 183 -6.76 16.21 5.08
C LEU A 183 -6.78 16.01 6.60
N ARG A 184 -5.62 15.84 7.24
CA ARG A 184 -5.53 15.68 8.70
C ARG A 184 -5.94 16.94 9.44
N GLU A 185 -5.65 18.12 8.88
CA GLU A 185 -6.08 19.40 9.44
C GLU A 185 -7.60 19.60 9.34
N GLU A 186 -8.24 19.13 8.26
CA GLU A 186 -9.67 19.29 8.02
C GLU A 186 -10.53 18.27 8.80
N ILE A 187 -10.15 16.99 8.79
CA ILE A 187 -10.95 15.92 9.41
C ILE A 187 -10.86 15.97 10.94
N GLY A 188 -9.71 16.41 11.48
CA GLY A 188 -9.45 16.40 12.91
C GLY A 188 -9.33 14.98 13.48
N ASP A 189 -9.75 14.82 14.72
CA ASP A 189 -9.64 13.55 15.46
C ASP A 189 -10.74 12.57 15.03
N SER A 190 -10.38 11.29 14.88
CA SER A 190 -11.34 10.23 14.55
C SER A 190 -12.34 10.02 15.70
N GLU A 191 -13.61 9.72 15.36
CA GLU A 191 -14.62 9.33 16.34
C GLU A 191 -14.33 7.94 16.97
N ASP A 192 -13.51 7.12 16.31
CA ASP A 192 -13.04 5.84 16.84
C ASP A 192 -11.75 6.04 17.65
N GLU A 193 -11.93 6.21 18.96
CA GLU A 193 -10.84 6.42 19.92
C GLU A 193 -9.81 5.27 19.90
N PHE A 194 -10.25 4.03 19.66
CA PHE A 194 -9.33 2.88 19.64
C PHE A 194 -8.45 2.91 18.40
N HIS A 195 -9.05 3.16 17.22
CA HIS A 195 -8.30 3.36 15.98
C HIS A 195 -7.33 4.53 16.12
N GLN A 196 -7.80 5.69 16.58
CA GLN A 196 -6.98 6.88 16.77
C GLN A 196 -5.79 6.62 17.70
N GLN A 197 -6.04 5.98 18.86
CA GLN A 197 -4.99 5.64 19.81
C GLN A 197 -3.97 4.67 19.21
N ARG A 198 -4.42 3.70 18.40
CA ARG A 198 -3.53 2.77 17.70
C ARG A 198 -2.63 3.51 16.72
N GLU A 199 -3.18 4.42 15.90
CA GLU A 199 -2.38 5.19 14.95
C GLU A 199 -1.36 6.10 15.65
N ILE A 200 -1.74 6.74 16.77
CA ILE A 200 -0.80 7.53 17.60
C ILE A 200 0.38 6.68 18.08
N LEU A 201 0.14 5.44 18.51
CA LEU A 201 1.19 4.52 18.96
C LEU A 201 2.08 4.06 17.80
N ARG A 202 1.50 3.77 16.63
CA ARG A 202 2.23 3.43 15.40
C ARG A 202 3.18 4.56 14.99
N GLU A 203 2.66 5.78 14.90
CA GLU A 203 3.45 6.95 14.53
C GLU A 203 4.56 7.26 15.55
N ALA A 204 4.29 7.11 16.85
CA ALA A 204 5.30 7.27 17.90
C ALA A 204 6.43 6.23 17.77
N TRP A 205 6.09 4.99 17.41
CA TRP A 205 7.07 3.94 17.16
C TRP A 205 7.90 4.21 15.91
N MET A 206 7.27 4.59 14.80
CA MET A 206 7.94 4.98 13.56
C MET A 206 8.95 6.12 13.77
N ARG A 207 8.54 7.21 14.47
CA ARG A 207 9.45 8.31 14.83
C ARG A 207 10.60 7.85 15.72
N LYS A 208 10.36 6.91 16.64
CA LYS A 208 11.43 6.32 17.49
C LYS A 208 12.43 5.53 16.66
N THR A 209 11.98 4.73 15.71
CA THR A 209 12.84 3.97 14.79
C THR A 209 13.64 4.91 13.89
N LEU A 210 13.02 5.96 13.35
CA LEU A 210 13.70 6.99 12.56
C LEU A 210 14.84 7.66 13.33
N ARG A 211 14.59 8.11 14.57
CA ARG A 211 15.65 8.69 15.44
C ARG A 211 16.76 7.69 15.78
N ALA A 212 16.43 6.42 15.98
CA ALA A 212 17.43 5.38 16.23
C ALA A 212 18.33 5.16 15.01
N THR A 213 17.74 5.21 13.81
CA THR A 213 18.44 5.06 12.52
C THR A 213 19.39 6.23 12.27
N LEU A 214 18.93 7.46 12.47
CA LEU A 214 19.79 8.65 12.42
C LEU A 214 20.97 8.55 13.42
N LYS A 215 20.69 8.09 14.64
CA LYS A 215 21.73 7.89 15.68
C LYS A 215 22.73 6.79 15.31
N ALA A 216 22.32 5.80 14.51
CA ALA A 216 23.20 4.75 14.00
C ALA A 216 24.16 5.25 12.89
N GLY A 217 24.00 6.49 12.43
CA GLY A 217 24.92 7.14 11.48
C GLY A 217 24.48 7.06 10.02
N TYR A 218 23.24 6.63 9.75
CA TYR A 218 22.66 6.74 8.41
C TYR A 218 22.34 8.19 8.10
N GLU A 219 22.73 8.65 6.91
CA GLU A 219 22.60 10.05 6.52
C GLU A 219 21.43 10.25 5.58
N ARG A 220 21.23 9.37 4.59
CA ARG A 220 20.22 9.51 3.52
C ARG A 220 19.15 8.43 3.66
N ILE A 221 18.08 8.76 4.38
CA ILE A 221 17.05 7.79 4.76
C ILE A 221 15.82 7.96 3.88
N ALA A 222 15.37 6.87 3.26
CA ALA A 222 14.06 6.80 2.63
C ALA A 222 13.05 6.15 3.59
N VAL A 223 12.00 6.89 3.95
CA VAL A 223 10.91 6.44 4.82
C VAL A 223 9.71 6.10 3.96
N ILE A 224 9.33 4.82 3.90
CA ILE A 224 8.26 4.30 3.04
C ILE A 224 7.13 3.81 3.93
N CYS A 225 5.98 4.48 3.86
CA CYS A 225 4.81 4.19 4.68
C CYS A 225 3.51 4.58 3.95
N GLY A 226 2.38 4.11 4.44
CA GLY A 226 1.07 4.59 4.06
C GLY A 226 1.03 6.11 4.11
N ALA A 227 0.53 6.73 3.04
CA ALA A 227 0.56 8.18 2.86
C ALA A 227 0.02 8.96 4.06
N TRP A 228 -0.97 8.41 4.76
CA TRP A 228 -1.58 8.98 5.96
C TRP A 228 -0.58 9.27 7.09
N HIS A 229 0.46 8.45 7.26
CA HIS A 229 1.43 8.60 8.35
C HIS A 229 2.47 9.70 8.10
N VAL A 230 2.70 10.05 6.84
CA VAL A 230 3.78 10.97 6.45
C VAL A 230 3.75 12.31 7.22
N PRO A 231 2.61 13.02 7.34
CA PRO A 231 2.57 14.29 8.08
C PRO A 231 3.01 14.14 9.55
N ALA A 232 2.60 13.05 10.20
CA ALA A 232 2.95 12.78 11.59
C ALA A 232 4.43 12.41 11.80
N LEU A 233 5.09 11.84 10.77
CA LEU A 233 6.53 11.57 10.82
C LEU A 233 7.36 12.82 10.50
N ALA A 234 6.83 13.74 9.69
CA ALA A 234 7.46 15.01 9.37
C ALA A 234 7.36 16.05 10.50
N GLN A 235 6.39 15.88 11.42
CA GLN A 235 6.21 16.75 12.58
C GLN A 235 7.38 16.65 13.59
N LYS A 236 7.71 17.79 14.22
CA LYS A 236 8.65 17.83 15.35
C LYS A 236 7.98 17.33 16.63
N THR A 237 8.27 16.08 17.00
CA THR A 237 7.87 15.48 18.28
C THR A 237 9.10 15.08 19.08
N THR A 238 9.07 15.31 20.40
CA THR A 238 10.22 14.99 21.25
C THR A 238 10.30 13.48 21.51
N ALA A 239 11.53 12.96 21.69
CA ALA A 239 11.71 11.58 22.08
C ALA A 239 11.07 11.25 23.46
N LYS A 240 10.88 12.25 24.32
CA LYS A 240 10.25 12.07 25.64
C LYS A 240 8.75 11.79 25.51
N GLU A 241 8.06 12.51 24.63
CA GLU A 241 6.62 12.33 24.36
C GLU A 241 6.36 10.94 23.77
N ASP A 242 7.08 10.58 22.71
CA ASP A 242 6.92 9.26 22.08
C ASP A 242 7.24 8.12 23.06
N ASN A 243 8.31 8.25 23.85
CA ASN A 243 8.64 7.23 24.86
C ASN A 243 7.60 7.13 25.99
N ALA A 244 6.86 8.21 26.29
CA ALA A 244 5.78 8.18 27.28
C ALA A 244 4.58 7.39 26.75
N LEU A 245 4.21 7.59 25.47
CA LEU A 245 3.14 6.85 24.80
C LEU A 245 3.43 5.35 24.71
N LEU A 246 4.67 4.99 24.40
CA LEU A 246 5.07 3.60 24.19
C LEU A 246 5.40 2.84 25.49
N LYS A 247 5.33 3.49 26.64
CA LYS A 247 5.72 2.90 27.93
C LYS A 247 4.63 1.96 28.43
N GLY A 248 5.02 0.74 28.77
CA GLY A 248 4.12 -0.21 29.44
C GLY A 248 3.08 -0.85 28.53
N LEU A 249 3.27 -0.79 27.20
CA LEU A 249 2.38 -1.46 26.25
C LEU A 249 2.31 -2.98 26.53
N PRO A 250 1.10 -3.58 26.48
CA PRO A 250 0.91 -5.01 26.68
C PRO A 250 1.61 -5.80 25.57
N LYS A 251 1.88 -7.08 25.81
CA LYS A 251 2.60 -7.95 24.86
C LYS A 251 1.91 -9.29 24.71
N SER A 252 1.83 -9.76 23.47
CA SER A 252 1.48 -11.12 23.08
C SER A 252 2.71 -11.85 22.53
N LYS A 253 2.72 -13.19 22.64
CA LYS A 253 3.76 -14.01 21.99
C LYS A 253 3.34 -14.28 20.55
N VAL A 254 4.15 -13.85 19.59
CA VAL A 254 3.84 -13.99 18.17
C VAL A 254 4.91 -14.80 17.44
N GLN A 255 4.52 -15.45 16.35
CA GLN A 255 5.41 -16.05 15.38
C GLN A 255 5.13 -15.50 13.98
N THR A 256 6.15 -15.49 13.13
CA THR A 256 6.09 -14.95 11.77
C THR A 256 6.50 -15.99 10.75
N THR A 257 5.84 -16.00 9.59
CA THR A 257 6.22 -16.86 8.46
C THR A 257 5.70 -16.29 7.14
N TRP A 258 6.21 -16.79 6.01
CA TRP A 258 5.64 -16.53 4.69
C TRP A 258 4.59 -17.58 4.35
N VAL A 259 3.47 -17.16 3.77
CA VAL A 259 2.45 -18.05 3.24
C VAL A 259 2.11 -17.71 1.79
N PRO A 260 1.76 -18.70 0.95
CA PRO A 260 1.19 -18.45 -0.36
C PRO A 260 -0.09 -17.61 -0.24
N TRP A 261 -0.25 -16.67 -1.16
CA TRP A 261 -1.45 -15.86 -1.28
C TRP A 261 -2.06 -16.04 -2.67
N SER A 262 -3.19 -15.40 -2.93
CA SER A 262 -3.88 -15.51 -4.23
C SER A 262 -4.48 -14.18 -4.61
N ASN A 263 -4.75 -13.99 -5.90
CA ASN A 263 -5.43 -12.78 -6.38
C ASN A 263 -6.78 -12.58 -5.69
N SER A 264 -7.59 -13.64 -5.52
CA SER A 264 -8.86 -13.54 -4.79
C SER A 264 -8.68 -13.14 -3.32
N ARG A 265 -7.51 -13.43 -2.73
CA ARG A 265 -7.21 -12.96 -1.37
C ARG A 265 -6.61 -11.56 -1.32
N LEU A 266 -6.04 -11.05 -2.41
CA LEU A 266 -5.62 -9.64 -2.54
C LEU A 266 -6.81 -8.68 -2.58
N THR A 267 -8.02 -9.17 -2.88
CA THR A 267 -9.23 -8.35 -2.81
C THR A 267 -9.74 -8.18 -1.38
N TYR A 268 -9.26 -8.97 -0.42
CA TYR A 268 -9.70 -8.87 0.97
C TYR A 268 -9.01 -7.71 1.69
N PHE A 269 -9.80 -6.92 2.42
CA PHE A 269 -9.27 -6.04 3.45
C PHE A 269 -8.91 -6.89 4.68
N SER A 270 -7.62 -7.18 4.88
CA SER A 270 -7.16 -7.93 6.06
C SER A 270 -6.05 -7.18 6.76
N GLY A 271 -6.32 -6.57 7.92
CA GLY A 271 -5.35 -6.02 8.91
C GLY A 271 -4.30 -4.98 8.44
N TYR A 272 -4.11 -4.85 7.14
CA TYR A 272 -3.14 -4.02 6.41
C TYR A 272 -3.86 -3.14 5.37
N GLY A 273 -5.19 -3.00 5.50
CA GLY A 273 -5.98 -1.94 4.84
C GLY A 273 -6.00 -1.91 3.31
N ALA A 274 -5.52 -2.94 2.60
CA ALA A 274 -5.30 -2.85 1.17
C ALA A 274 -5.95 -4.00 0.39
N GLY A 275 -7.28 -4.02 0.34
CA GLY A 275 -7.96 -4.78 -0.71
C GLY A 275 -7.85 -4.01 -2.03
N ILE A 276 -7.44 -4.67 -3.11
CA ILE A 276 -7.56 -4.11 -4.47
C ILE A 276 -8.72 -4.77 -5.20
N SER A 277 -9.52 -3.97 -5.91
CA SER A 277 -10.75 -4.46 -6.57
C SER A 277 -10.46 -5.43 -7.72
N SER A 278 -9.38 -5.23 -8.47
CA SER A 278 -9.02 -6.04 -9.63
C SER A 278 -7.52 -6.36 -9.68
N PRO A 279 -7.03 -7.33 -8.89
CA PRO A 279 -5.61 -7.69 -8.83
C PRO A 279 -5.00 -8.03 -10.20
N GLY A 280 -5.76 -8.70 -11.06
CA GLY A 280 -5.31 -9.03 -12.42
C GLY A 280 -5.08 -7.80 -13.30
N TRP A 281 -5.88 -6.74 -13.12
CA TRP A 281 -5.69 -5.46 -13.80
C TRP A 281 -4.42 -4.76 -13.31
N TYR A 282 -4.22 -4.67 -12.00
CA TYR A 282 -3.02 -4.06 -11.43
C TYR A 282 -1.74 -4.80 -11.83
N GLN A 283 -1.78 -6.14 -11.85
CA GLN A 283 -0.69 -6.97 -12.42
C GLN A 283 -0.46 -6.63 -13.89
N HIS A 284 -1.52 -6.50 -14.70
CA HIS A 284 -1.39 -6.13 -16.10
C HIS A 284 -0.76 -4.74 -16.29
N LEU A 285 -1.18 -3.74 -15.51
CA LEU A 285 -0.60 -2.40 -15.51
C LEU A 285 0.87 -2.39 -15.09
N TRP A 286 1.28 -3.30 -14.21
CA TRP A 286 2.66 -3.49 -13.79
C TRP A 286 3.52 -4.11 -14.89
N GLU A 287 3.08 -5.23 -15.46
CA GLU A 287 3.77 -5.97 -16.52
C GLU A 287 3.88 -5.17 -17.83
N CYS A 288 2.92 -4.28 -18.09
CA CYS A 288 2.93 -3.39 -19.24
C CYS A 288 3.96 -2.25 -19.06
N ASN A 289 5.24 -2.61 -19.19
CA ASN A 289 6.34 -1.65 -19.28
C ASN A 289 6.48 -1.13 -20.72
N ALA A 290 5.65 -0.15 -21.06
CA ALA A 290 5.68 0.52 -22.35
C ALA A 290 6.32 1.92 -22.23
N GLU A 291 7.04 2.32 -23.28
CA GLU A 291 7.42 3.72 -23.48
C GLU A 291 6.19 4.63 -23.38
N THR A 292 6.36 5.78 -22.75
CA THR A 292 5.34 6.78 -22.41
C THR A 292 4.35 7.03 -23.55
N GLY A 293 4.84 7.18 -24.79
CA GLY A 293 4.01 7.48 -25.97
C GLY A 293 3.18 6.31 -26.53
N THR A 294 3.43 5.06 -26.12
CA THR A 294 2.68 3.87 -26.58
C THR A 294 1.95 3.15 -25.45
N ARG A 295 2.05 3.66 -24.22
CA ARG A 295 1.58 2.99 -23.01
C ARG A 295 0.06 2.81 -22.99
N ALA A 296 -0.70 3.87 -23.25
CA ALA A 296 -2.17 3.82 -23.25
C ALA A 296 -2.69 2.72 -24.19
N ARG A 297 -2.22 2.72 -25.44
CA ARG A 297 -2.60 1.72 -26.44
C ARG A 297 -2.20 0.30 -26.05
N LYS A 298 -0.98 0.11 -25.52
CA LYS A 298 -0.49 -1.22 -25.13
C LYS A 298 -1.25 -1.80 -23.93
N VAL A 299 -1.59 -0.96 -22.95
CA VAL A 299 -2.44 -1.35 -21.83
C VAL A 299 -3.82 -1.75 -22.34
N ALA A 300 -4.51 -0.88 -23.09
CA ALA A 300 -5.86 -1.17 -23.58
C ALA A 300 -5.90 -2.42 -24.47
N SER A 301 -5.02 -2.49 -25.48
CA SER A 301 -4.97 -3.64 -26.39
C SER A 301 -4.51 -4.93 -25.73
N GLY A 302 -3.54 -4.86 -24.80
CA GLY A 302 -3.09 -6.03 -24.05
C GLY A 302 -4.20 -6.61 -23.18
N TRP A 303 -4.93 -5.76 -22.46
CA TRP A 303 -6.04 -6.17 -21.61
C TRP A 303 -7.19 -6.78 -22.40
N LEU A 304 -7.69 -6.06 -23.42
CA LEU A 304 -8.81 -6.53 -24.23
C LEU A 304 -8.45 -7.80 -25.03
N THR A 305 -7.18 -7.97 -25.41
CA THR A 305 -6.71 -9.23 -26.02
C THR A 305 -6.75 -10.39 -25.03
N LYS A 306 -6.33 -10.16 -23.76
CA LYS A 306 -6.43 -11.19 -22.70
C LYS A 306 -7.89 -11.59 -22.49
N ILE A 307 -8.81 -10.63 -22.42
CA ILE A 307 -10.26 -10.89 -22.29
C ILE A 307 -10.79 -11.67 -23.49
N ALA A 308 -10.47 -11.24 -24.72
CA ALA A 308 -10.96 -11.91 -25.92
C ALA A 308 -10.47 -13.36 -26.04
N HIS A 309 -9.24 -13.65 -25.63
CA HIS A 309 -8.77 -15.04 -25.55
C HIS A 309 -9.58 -15.84 -24.53
N HIS A 310 -9.79 -15.30 -23.33
CA HIS A 310 -10.57 -15.98 -22.30
C HIS A 310 -12.02 -16.26 -22.75
N LEU A 311 -12.67 -15.29 -23.39
CA LEU A 311 -14.01 -15.47 -23.96
C LEU A 311 -14.03 -16.58 -25.01
N ARG A 312 -13.06 -16.61 -25.93
CA ARG A 312 -12.96 -17.64 -26.97
C ARG A 312 -12.70 -19.03 -26.39
N ASP A 313 -11.89 -19.13 -25.34
CA ASP A 313 -11.62 -20.38 -24.63
C ASP A 313 -12.90 -20.93 -23.97
N GLU A 314 -13.79 -20.06 -23.50
CA GLU A 314 -15.12 -20.38 -22.98
C GLU A 314 -16.19 -20.54 -24.10
N GLY A 315 -15.80 -20.49 -25.38
CA GLY A 315 -16.69 -20.67 -26.52
C GLY A 315 -17.55 -19.44 -26.87
N ILE A 316 -17.25 -18.27 -26.32
CA ILE A 316 -17.92 -17.00 -26.61
C ILE A 316 -17.17 -16.29 -27.76
N ASP A 317 -17.91 -15.88 -28.80
CA ASP A 317 -17.31 -15.16 -29.92
C ASP A 317 -16.83 -13.77 -29.49
N ALA A 318 -15.56 -13.48 -29.76
CA ALA A 318 -14.92 -12.20 -29.49
C ALA A 318 -13.98 -11.90 -30.66
N SER A 319 -14.49 -11.32 -31.74
CA SER A 319 -13.70 -11.12 -32.97
C SER A 319 -12.53 -10.15 -32.75
N THR A 320 -11.46 -10.31 -33.53
CA THR A 320 -10.34 -9.34 -33.51
C THR A 320 -10.80 -7.93 -33.90
N ALA A 321 -11.82 -7.81 -34.76
CA ALA A 321 -12.41 -6.53 -35.12
C ALA A 321 -13.07 -5.84 -33.90
N SER A 322 -13.77 -6.61 -33.06
CA SER A 322 -14.36 -6.13 -31.80
C SER A 322 -13.27 -5.59 -30.87
N VAL A 323 -12.16 -6.33 -30.68
CA VAL A 323 -11.03 -5.88 -29.86
C VAL A 323 -10.45 -4.55 -30.37
N ILE A 324 -10.25 -4.41 -31.68
CA ILE A 324 -9.70 -3.18 -32.27
C ILE A 324 -10.63 -1.99 -32.03
N GLU A 325 -11.94 -2.17 -32.21
CA GLU A 325 -12.92 -1.10 -31.99
C GLU A 325 -13.02 -0.74 -30.51
N SER A 326 -13.08 -1.73 -29.60
CA SER A 326 -13.10 -1.49 -28.15
C SER A 326 -11.86 -0.72 -27.69
N VAL A 327 -10.67 -1.04 -28.19
CA VAL A 327 -9.46 -0.25 -27.89
C VAL A 327 -9.63 1.21 -28.34
N ARG A 328 -10.15 1.44 -29.55
CA ARG A 328 -10.36 2.80 -30.06
C ARG A 328 -11.38 3.58 -29.22
N VAL A 329 -12.47 2.92 -28.82
CA VAL A 329 -13.52 3.52 -27.98
C VAL A 329 -12.96 3.83 -26.59
N ALA A 330 -12.22 2.91 -25.96
CA ALA A 330 -11.60 3.13 -24.66
C ALA A 330 -10.61 4.31 -24.68
N GLU A 331 -9.76 4.41 -25.70
CA GLU A 331 -8.86 5.56 -25.90
C GLU A 331 -9.63 6.88 -26.07
N THR A 332 -10.74 6.84 -26.81
CA THR A 332 -11.60 8.02 -27.02
C THR A 332 -12.29 8.45 -25.72
N LEU A 333 -12.80 7.49 -24.94
CA LEU A 333 -13.41 7.76 -23.63
C LEU A 333 -12.39 8.35 -22.65
N ALA A 334 -11.18 7.79 -22.60
CA ALA A 334 -10.10 8.32 -21.78
C ALA A 334 -9.77 9.77 -22.16
N ALA A 335 -9.62 10.05 -23.46
CA ALA A 335 -9.36 11.41 -23.95
C ALA A 335 -10.51 12.39 -23.63
N LEU A 336 -11.77 11.97 -23.76
CA LEU A 336 -12.93 12.79 -23.40
C LEU A 336 -13.01 13.08 -21.88
N ARG A 337 -12.44 12.20 -21.06
CA ARG A 337 -12.36 12.31 -19.61
C ARG A 337 -11.05 12.93 -19.11
N ASP A 338 -10.24 13.48 -20.02
CA ASP A 338 -8.91 14.03 -19.75
C ASP A 338 -7.93 13.05 -19.08
N LYS A 339 -8.15 11.74 -19.27
CA LYS A 339 -7.30 10.69 -18.69
C LYS A 339 -6.07 10.42 -19.56
N PRO A 340 -4.87 10.28 -18.95
CA PRO A 340 -3.65 9.94 -19.68
C PRO A 340 -3.64 8.50 -20.19
N LEU A 341 -4.46 7.60 -19.63
CA LEU A 341 -4.70 6.25 -20.14
C LEU A 341 -6.12 5.76 -19.83
N PRO A 342 -6.67 4.82 -20.62
CA PRO A 342 -7.90 4.11 -20.27
C PRO A 342 -7.71 3.28 -19.01
N ASP A 343 -8.66 3.38 -18.09
CA ASP A 343 -8.77 2.52 -16.92
C ASP A 343 -9.80 1.41 -17.16
N LEU A 344 -10.03 0.55 -16.16
CA LEU A 344 -11.04 -0.51 -16.24
C LEU A 344 -12.43 0.00 -16.62
N ASP A 345 -12.83 1.16 -16.11
CA ASP A 345 -14.15 1.74 -16.43
C ASP A 345 -14.26 2.04 -17.94
N GLU A 346 -13.26 2.69 -18.53
CA GLU A 346 -13.25 2.96 -19.97
C GLU A 346 -13.20 1.66 -20.80
N LEU A 347 -12.44 0.66 -20.34
CA LEU A 347 -12.32 -0.62 -21.03
C LEU A 347 -13.61 -1.43 -20.96
N ASN A 348 -14.28 -1.46 -19.81
CA ASN A 348 -15.56 -2.12 -19.62
C ASN A 348 -16.65 -1.44 -20.46
N GLU A 349 -16.74 -0.11 -20.42
CA GLU A 349 -17.69 0.64 -21.24
C GLU A 349 -17.46 0.44 -22.75
N SER A 350 -16.19 0.32 -23.17
CA SER A 350 -15.85 0.10 -24.58
C SER A 350 -16.20 -1.29 -25.12
N ALA A 351 -16.47 -2.24 -24.22
CA ALA A 351 -16.75 -3.64 -24.54
C ALA A 351 -18.25 -3.98 -24.46
N LEU A 352 -19.12 -3.00 -24.17
CA LEU A 352 -20.57 -3.14 -24.11
C LEU A 352 -21.26 -3.18 -25.47
#